data_AF-A0A523XD70-F1
#
_entry.id   AF-A0A523XD70-F1
#
_cell.length_a   1.000
_cell.length_b   1.000
_cell.length_c   1.000
_cell.angle_alpha   90.00
_cell.angle_beta   90.00
_cell.angle_gamma   90.00
#
_symmetry.space_group_name_H-M   'P 1'
#
loop_
_entity.id
_entity.type
_entity.pdbx_description
1 polymer ?
#
loop_
_entity_poly.entity_id
_entity_poly.type
_entity_poly.pdbx_seq_one_letter_code
_entity_poly.pdbx_strand_id
1 'polypeptide(L)' 'MTVTPLRKQYLRVKQKYPEAIVFFRLGDFYETFDEDAKVASREMDVVLT' A
#
# COMPACT_ATOMS: atom_id res chain seq x y z
N MET A 1 7.66 -13.88 -13.09
CA MET A 1 6.35 -13.17 -13.09
C MET A 1 6.60 -11.68 -13.28
N THR A 2 5.89 -11.03 -14.19
CA THR A 2 6.08 -9.60 -14.48
C THR A 2 5.29 -8.76 -13.48
N VAL A 3 5.96 -7.86 -12.76
CA VAL A 3 5.30 -6.91 -11.86
C VAL A 3 4.42 -5.95 -12.67
N THR A 4 3.17 -5.77 -12.27
CA THR A 4 2.24 -4.86 -12.96
C THR A 4 2.72 -3.40 -12.89
N PRO A 5 2.34 -2.54 -13.85
CA PRO A 5 2.74 -1.13 -13.84
C PRO A 5 2.39 -0.40 -12.53
N LEU A 6 1.19 -0.60 -12.01
CA LEU A 6 0.74 -0.06 -10.72
C LEU A 6 1.66 -0.51 -9.58
N ARG A 7 1.94 -1.81 -9.51
CA ARG A 7 2.77 -2.37 -8.45
C ARG A 7 4.20 -1.85 -8.50
N LYS A 8 4.76 -1.61 -9.69
CA LYS A 8 6.06 -0.94 -9.86
C LYS A 8 6.05 0.49 -9.30
N GLN A 9 4.95 1.23 -9.49
CA GLN A 9 4.81 2.59 -8.97
C GLN A 9 4.73 2.60 -7.43
N TYR A 10 3.88 1.73 -6.85
CA TYR A 10 3.78 1.59 -5.41
C TYR A 10 5.12 1.24 -4.76
N LEU A 11 5.80 0.20 -5.27
CA LEU A 11 7.09 -0.24 -4.74
C LEU A 11 8.17 0.85 -4.83
N ARG A 12 8.15 1.67 -5.89
CA ARG A 12 9.07 2.81 -6.02
C ARG A 12 8.84 3.86 -4.94
N VAL A 13 7.58 4.13 -4.56
CA VAL A 13 7.27 5.05 -3.47
C VAL A 13 7.67 4.44 -2.13
N LYS A 14 7.29 3.18 -1.86
CA LYS A 14 7.62 2.48 -0.62
C LYS A 14 9.14 2.36 -0.39
N GLN A 15 9.94 2.15 -1.43
CA GLN A 15 11.39 2.14 -1.33
C GLN A 15 12.00 3.46 -0.83
N LYS A 16 11.35 4.61 -1.10
CA LYS A 16 11.79 5.91 -0.60
C LYS A 16 11.40 6.14 0.86
N TYR A 17 10.38 5.43 1.35
CA TYR A 17 9.83 5.58 2.68
C TYR A 17 9.57 4.19 3.32
N PRO A 18 10.63 3.40 3.58
CA PRO A 18 10.49 2.00 3.99
C PRO A 18 9.71 1.84 5.31
N GLU A 19 9.90 2.78 6.24
CA GLU A 19 9.28 2.76 7.58
C GLU A 19 7.90 3.44 7.62
N ALA A 20 7.46 4.09 6.54
CA ALA A 20 6.18 4.81 6.52
C ALA A 20 5.08 3.95 5.89
N ILE A 21 3.85 4.05 6.41
CA ILE A 21 2.68 3.46 5.76
C ILE A 21 2.33 4.28 4.51
N VAL A 22 2.36 3.66 3.34
CA VAL A 22 2.08 4.33 2.06
C VAL A 22 0.61 4.19 1.71
N PHE A 23 -0.13 5.30 1.83
CA PHE A 23 -1.49 5.42 1.33
C PHE A 23 -1.41 5.76 -0.17
N PHE A 24 -1.63 4.77 -1.02
CA PHE A 24 -1.52 4.92 -2.45
C PHE A 24 -2.89 5.22 -3.06
N ARG A 25 -3.02 6.37 -3.72
CA ARG A 25 -4.30 6.76 -4.34
C ARG A 25 -4.60 5.86 -5.54
N LEU A 26 -5.70 5.13 -5.47
CA LEU A 26 -6.24 4.32 -6.55
C LEU A 26 -7.69 4.74 -6.83
N GLY A 27 -7.87 5.58 -7.85
CA GLY A 27 -9.16 6.20 -8.13
C GLY A 27 -9.61 7.11 -6.98
N ASP A 28 -10.76 6.76 -6.40
CA ASP A 28 -11.41 7.49 -5.31
C ASP A 28 -10.94 7.05 -3.92
N PHE A 29 -10.16 5.96 -3.84
CA PHE A 29 -9.71 5.40 -2.57
C PHE A 29 -8.21 5.57 -2.37
N TYR A 30 -7.80 5.46 -1.11
CA TYR A 30 -6.41 5.21 -0.74
C TYR A 30 -6.28 3.77 -0.31
N GLU A 31 -5.37 3.05 -0.96
CA GLU A 31 -5.07 1.66 -0.65
C GLU A 31 -3.66 1.54 -0.07
N THR A 32 -3.52 0.68 0.91
CA THR A 32 -2.25 0.20 1.46
C THR A 32 -2.03 -1.24 1.02
N PHE A 33 -0.79 -1.65 0.81
CA PHE A 33 -0.47 -3.00 0.36
C PHE A 33 0.57 -3.68 1.25
N ASP A 34 0.64 -5.01 1.23
CA ASP A 34 1.61 -5.81 1.99
C ASP A 34 1.48 -5.59 3.51
N GLU A 35 2.61 -5.40 4.21
CA GLU A 35 2.63 -5.15 5.65
C GLU A 35 1.89 -3.86 6.03
N ASP A 36 1.92 -2.85 5.17
CA ASP A 36 1.18 -1.60 5.39
C ASP A 36 -0.32 -1.86 5.50
N ALA A 37 -0.86 -2.81 4.72
CA ALA A 37 -2.27 -3.19 4.79
C ALA A 37 -2.62 -3.90 6.10
N LYS A 38 -1.74 -4.77 6.59
CA LYS A 38 -1.94 -5.46 7.87
C LYS A 38 -1.94 -4.48 9.05
N VAL A 39 -1.02 -3.51 9.03
CA VAL A 39 -0.97 -2.46 10.06
C VAL A 39 -2.20 -1.56 9.95
N ALA A 40 -2.54 -1.07 8.76
CA ALA A 40 -3.70 -0.21 8.57
C ALA A 40 -5.01 -0.91 8.99
N SER A 41 -5.20 -2.18 8.63
CA SER A 41 -6.38 -2.96 9.04
C SER A 41 -6.52 -3.05 10.56
N ARG A 42 -5.43 -3.35 11.28
CA ARG A 42 -5.45 -3.48 12.75
C ARG A 42 -5.67 -2.13 13.44
N GLU A 43 -4.96 -1.09 13.01
CA GLU A 43 -4.97 0.20 13.71
C GLU A 43 -6.19 1.07 13.34
N MET A 44 -6.77 0.90 12.15
CA MET A 44 -7.87 1.72 11.65
C MET A 44 -9.23 1.00 11.64
N ASP A 45 -9.27 -0.25 12.10
CA ASP A 45 -10.48 -1.10 12.11
C ASP A 45 -11.14 -1.19 10.72
N VAL A 46 -10.31 -1.42 9.70
CA VAL A 46 -10.76 -1.64 8.31
C VAL A 46 -10.53 -3.09 7.90
N VAL A 47 -11.39 -3.60 7.01
CA VAL A 47 -11.29 -4.98 6.53
C VAL A 47 -10.00 -5.17 5.72
N LEU A 48 -9.23 -6.21 6.06
CA LEU A 48 -8.10 -6.69 5.26
C LEU A 48 -8.61 -7.63 4.16
N THR A 49 -8.43 -7.24 2.89
CA THR A 49 -8.86 -7.99 1.70
C THR A 49 -7.70 -8.58 0.91
#